data_AF-A0A1V5UY75-F1
#
_entry.id   AF-A0A1V5UY75-F1
#
_cell.length_a   1.000
_cell.length_b   1.000
_cell.length_c   1.000
_cell.angle_alpha   90.00
_cell.angle_beta   90.00
_cell.angle_gamma   90.00
#
_symmetry.space_group_name_H-M   'P 1'
#
loop_
_entity.id
_entity.type
_entity.pdbx_description
1 polymer ?
#
loop_
_entity_poly.entity_id
_entity_poly.type
_entity_poly.pdbx_seq_one_letter_code
_entity_poly.pdbx_strand_id
1 'polypeptide(L)' 'MDKTIAQRNKQRVEDTFRVLDLMEDVRDIWRDAAPLQNLSEESRAALTKKIEKARKALDRIEASL' A
#
# COMPACT_ATOMS: atom_id res chain seq x y z
N MET A 1 -1.00 -29.03 -9.69
CA MET A 1 -1.45 -27.75 -9.08
C MET A 1 -2.24 -27.00 -10.13
N ASP A 2 -3.49 -26.60 -9.84
CA ASP A 2 -4.34 -25.86 -10.78
C ASP A 2 -3.66 -24.52 -11.13
N LYS A 3 -3.47 -24.27 -12.43
CA LYS A 3 -2.85 -23.04 -12.95
C LYS A 3 -3.59 -21.78 -12.45
N THR A 4 -4.89 -21.89 -12.19
CA THR A 4 -5.74 -20.81 -11.68
C THR A 4 -5.44 -20.50 -10.21
N ILE A 5 -5.18 -21.52 -9.41
CA ILE A 5 -4.80 -21.37 -7.99
C ILE A 5 -3.38 -20.77 -7.91
N ALA A 6 -2.46 -21.25 -8.75
CA ALA A 6 -1.11 -20.71 -8.84
C ALA A 6 -1.11 -19.21 -9.18
N GLN A 7 -1.93 -18.80 -10.16
CA GLN A 7 -2.05 -17.40 -10.56
C GLN A 7 -2.66 -16.51 -9.46
N ARG A 8 -3.70 -16.99 -8.77
CA ARG A 8 -4.30 -16.27 -7.63
C ARG A 8 -3.30 -16.08 -6.49
N ASN A 9 -2.56 -17.13 -6.14
CA ASN A 9 -1.54 -17.04 -5.10
C ASN A 9 -0.41 -16.07 -5.48
N LYS A 10 0.02 -16.08 -6.75
CA LYS A 10 1.00 -15.10 -7.25
C LYS A 10 0.49 -13.67 -7.09
N GLN A 11 -0.75 -13.40 -7.50
CA GLN A 11 -1.36 -12.07 -7.37
C GLN A 11 -1.46 -11.63 -5.91
N ARG A 12 -1.86 -12.52 -4.99
CA ARG A 12 -1.90 -12.24 -3.54
C ARG A 12 -0.55 -11.82 -2.99
N VAL A 13 0.52 -12.53 -3.36
CA VAL A 13 1.88 -12.20 -2.94
C VAL A 13 2.31 -10.84 -3.48
N GLU A 14 2.08 -10.58 -4.77
CA GLU A 14 2.40 -9.29 -5.39
C GLU A 14 1.65 -8.12 -4.74
N ASP A 15 0.34 -8.28 -4.48
CA ASP A 15 -0.45 -7.25 -3.80
C ASP A 15 -0.01 -7.06 -2.34
N THR A 16 0.45 -8.10 -1.67
CA THR A 16 0.97 -8.01 -0.29
C THR A 16 2.26 -7.18 -0.26
N PHE A 17 3.23 -7.48 -1.12
CA PHE A 17 4.46 -6.68 -1.22
C PHE A 17 4.15 -5.22 -1.58
N ARG A 18 3.23 -5.00 -2.51
CA ARG A 18 2.79 -3.65 -2.87
C ARG A 18 2.21 -2.87 -1.67
N VAL A 19 1.47 -3.52 -0.77
CA VAL A 19 0.99 -2.88 0.45
C VAL A 19 2.15 -2.49 1.35
N LEU A 20 3.12 -3.40 1.56
CA LEU A 20 4.29 -3.14 2.40
C LEU A 20 5.10 -1.94 1.89
N ASP A 21 5.40 -1.91 0.59
CA ASP A 21 6.13 -0.81 -0.04
C ASP A 21 5.39 0.54 0.12
N LEU A 22 4.06 0.53 -0.05
CA LEU A 22 3.25 1.73 0.15
C LEU A 22 3.21 2.17 1.61
N MET A 23 3.30 1.25 2.58
CA MET A 23 3.37 1.58 4.00
C MET A 23 4.74 2.09 4.42
N GLU A 24 5.81 1.62 3.77
CA GLU A 24 7.13 2.21 3.88
C GLU A 24 7.15 3.65 3.36
N ASP A 25 6.57 3.92 2.19
CA ASP A 25 6.42 5.28 1.65
C ASP A 25 5.65 6.20 2.63
N VAL A 26 4.56 5.70 3.22
CA VAL A 26 3.77 6.45 4.20
C VAL A 26 4.59 6.76 5.45
N ARG A 27 5.35 5.78 5.96
CA ARG A 27 6.24 5.96 7.11
C ARG A 27 7.28 7.03 6.82
N ASP A 28 7.87 7.03 5.63
CA ASP A 28 8.92 7.97 5.25
C ASP A 28 8.38 9.41 5.16
N ILE A 29 7.17 9.61 4.62
CA ILE A 29 6.48 10.92 4.66
C ILE A 29 6.32 11.44 6.10
N TRP A 30 5.94 10.57 7.04
CA TRP A 30 5.80 10.95 8.44
C TRP A 30 7.15 11.25 9.11
N ARG A 31 8.20 10.52 8.71
CA ARG A 31 9.56 10.75 9.19
C ARG A 31 10.08 12.11 8.76
N ASP A 32 9.84 12.48 7.51
CA ASP A 32 10.27 13.77 6.94
C ASP A 32 9.51 14.95 7.55
N ALA A 33 8.25 14.73 7.96
CA ALA A 33 7.43 15.73 8.62
C ALA A 33 7.68 15.83 10.15
N ALA A 34 8.51 14.95 10.72
CA ALA A 34 8.83 14.97 12.14
C ALA A 34 9.64 16.22 12.53
N PRO A 35 9.54 16.73 13.77
CA PRO A 35 8.74 16.20 14.89
C PRO A 35 7.32 16.77 15.00
N LEU A 36 6.98 17.78 14.19
CA LEU A 36 5.71 18.51 14.29
C LEU A 36 4.58 17.90 13.44
N GLN A 37 4.91 16.94 12.57
CA GLN A 37 4.01 16.29 11.61
C GLN A 37 3.20 17.27 10.76
N ASN A 38 3.75 18.48 10.54
CA ASN A 38 3.07 19.50 9.78
C ASN A 38 3.29 19.24 8.28
N LEU A 39 2.33 18.54 7.67
CA LEU A 39 2.37 18.20 6.26
C LEU A 39 1.94 19.41 5.42
N SER A 40 2.71 19.72 4.38
CA SER A 40 2.25 20.60 3.31
C SER A 40 1.02 20.00 2.62
N GLU A 41 0.26 20.83 1.89
CA GLU A 41 -0.87 20.33 1.08
C GLU A 41 -0.43 19.25 0.09
N GLU A 42 0.75 19.41 -0.50
CA GLU A 42 1.35 18.44 -1.41
C GLU A 42 1.68 17.12 -0.71
N SER A 43 2.35 17.16 0.45
CA SER A 43 2.66 15.96 1.24
C SER A 43 1.40 15.27 1.74
N ARG A 44 0.35 16.01 2.10
CA ARG A 44 -0.95 15.45 2.49
C ARG A 44 -1.64 14.74 1.32
N ALA A 45 -1.62 15.34 0.13
CA ALA A 45 -2.15 14.73 -1.08
C ALA A 45 -1.37 13.46 -1.46
N ALA A 46 -0.05 13.50 -1.38
CA ALA A 46 0.83 12.36 -1.61
C ALA A 46 0.53 11.21 -0.62
N LEU A 47 0.47 11.53 0.68
CA LEU A 47 0.12 10.58 1.74
C LEU A 47 -1.23 9.91 1.47
N THR A 48 -2.26 10.70 1.19
CA THR A 48 -3.62 10.22 0.92
C THR A 48 -3.63 9.26 -0.26
N LYS A 49 -2.95 9.63 -1.36
CA LYS A 49 -2.83 8.80 -2.56
C LYS A 49 -2.11 7.47 -2.29
N LYS A 50 -1.09 7.45 -1.43
CA LYS A 50 -0.38 6.22 -1.04
C LYS A 50 -1.28 5.31 -0.20
N ILE A 51 -2.00 5.87 0.77
CA ILE A 51 -2.98 5.14 1.60
C ILE A 51 -4.10 4.55 0.74
N GLU A 52 -4.67 5.31 -0.19
CA GLU A 52 -5.73 4.81 -1.09
C GLU A 52 -5.25 3.66 -1.97
N LYS A 53 -4.00 3.73 -2.47
CA LYS A 53 -3.41 2.63 -3.24
C LYS A 53 -3.22 1.38 -2.39
N ALA A 54 -2.84 1.54 -1.12
CA ALA A 54 -2.67 0.43 -0.19
C ALA A 54 -4.01 -0.23 0.12
N ARG A 55 -5.06 0.56 0.38
CA ARG A 55 -6.44 0.07 0.56
C ARG A 55 -6.89 -0.76 -0.64
N LYS A 56 -6.75 -0.23 -1.86
CA LYS A 56 -7.13 -0.97 -3.09
C LYS A 56 -6.36 -2.29 -3.26
N ALA A 57 -5.12 -2.38 -2.77
CA ALA A 57 -4.35 -3.62 -2.81
C ALA A 57 -4.83 -4.61 -1.73
N LEU A 58 -5.13 -4.13 -0.52
CA LEU A 58 -5.77 -4.93 0.53
C LEU A 58 -7.13 -5.47 0.08
N ASP A 59 -7.97 -4.65 -0.54
CA ASP A 59 -9.27 -5.07 -1.07
C ASP A 59 -9.12 -6.22 -2.09
N ARG A 60 -8.08 -6.17 -2.94
CA ARG A 60 -7.79 -7.26 -3.89
C ARG A 60 -7.32 -8.53 -3.20
N ILE A 61 -6.52 -8.41 -2.14
CA ILE A 61 -6.09 -9.56 -1.32
C ILE A 61 -7.32 -10.21 -0.70
N GLU A 62 -8.17 -9.44 -0.01
CA GLU A 62 -9.38 -9.92 0.65
C GLU A 62 -10.36 -10.57 -0.33
N ALA A 63 -10.65 -9.91 -1.45
CA ALA A 63 -11.54 -10.45 -2.49
C ALA A 63 -11.01 -11.74 -3.12
N SER A 64 -9.71 -11.99 -3.02
CA SER A 64 -9.10 -13.18 -3.58
C SER A 64 -9.09 -14.36 -2.63
N LEU A 65 -9.28 -14.18 -1.31
CA LEU A 65 -9.17 -15.22 -0.26
C LEU A 65 -10.11 -16.40 -0.49
#